data_AF-A0AB36GTI4-F1
#
_entry.id   AF-A0AB36GTI4-F1
#
_cell.length_a   1.000
_cell.length_b   1.000
_cell.length_c   1.000
_cell.angle_alpha   90.00
_cell.angle_beta   90.00
_cell.angle_gamma   90.00
#
_symmetry.space_group_name_H-M   'P 1'
#
loop_
_entity.id
_entity.type
_entity.pdbx_description
1 polymer ?
#
loop_
_entity_poly.entity_id
_entity_poly.type
_entity_poly.pdbx_seq_one_letter_code
_entity_poly.pdbx_strand_id
1 'polypeptide(L)'
;MTGFALGPMPGTSIAEAADIIMGETELPAIPQLPERGLGSDAVGRTASMLEAISIDRGPRSWRMTARPQLLTRRTWDRLERDIDEVQEVWGETVPRIKVQALGPWSLAASIELSDGHRVLTDRGAFSELAESLLYGLRAHAADVARRFHGEVVVQLDEPLLADVIAGRIPGTTDFDTIPAVPDEVALEQLLVFEADYLHAPPLWSVAPAATTFLTDFRGLETPRHLDGLGEHLNAGHRIGLGLEGSDARAEAIALARHLDRIGMPRELLVDRFDVYPVKASARSLRSVNETAGILTRDAGDL
;
A
#
# COMPACT_ATOMS: atom_id res chain seq x y z
N MET A 1 0.02 -10.14 15.88
CA MET A 1 -0.99 -9.37 15.17
C MET A 1 -0.82 -7.90 15.52
N THR A 2 -0.87 -7.00 14.54
CA THR A 2 -0.79 -5.56 14.77
C THR A 2 -1.91 -4.82 14.03
N GLY A 3 -2.50 -3.82 14.69
CA GLY A 3 -3.35 -2.81 14.07
C GLY A 3 -2.50 -1.63 13.58
N PHE A 4 -2.64 -1.23 12.32
CA PHE A 4 -1.81 -0.17 11.74
C PHE A 4 -2.56 0.70 10.72
N ALA A 5 -1.97 1.85 10.37
CA ALA A 5 -2.50 2.75 9.35
C ALA A 5 -2.02 2.34 7.95
N LEU A 6 -2.92 2.19 6.97
CA LEU A 6 -2.53 1.84 5.60
C LEU A 6 -1.65 2.93 4.94
N GLY A 7 -1.89 4.20 5.25
CA GLY A 7 -1.10 5.34 4.76
C GLY A 7 -1.96 6.57 4.47
N PRO A 8 -2.99 6.46 3.60
CA PRO A 8 -3.89 7.57 3.32
C PRO A 8 -4.71 8.00 4.54
N MET A 9 -4.75 9.30 4.79
CA MET A 9 -5.54 9.96 5.83
C MET A 9 -6.36 11.12 5.22
N PRO A 10 -7.55 11.43 5.75
CA PRO A 10 -8.31 12.60 5.36
C PRO A 10 -7.66 13.89 5.88
N GLY A 11 -8.04 15.03 5.31
CA GLY A 11 -7.54 16.34 5.71
C GLY A 11 -6.24 16.75 5.01
N THR A 12 -5.68 17.88 5.45
CA THR A 12 -4.57 18.55 4.75
C THR A 12 -3.39 18.91 5.63
N SER A 13 -3.47 18.63 6.94
CA SER A 13 -2.43 18.90 7.93
C SER A 13 -1.59 17.64 8.19
N ILE A 14 -0.31 17.65 7.80
CA ILE A 14 0.60 16.52 8.05
C ILE A 14 0.81 16.34 9.56
N ALA A 15 1.03 17.43 10.30
CA ALA A 15 1.23 17.38 11.73
C ALA A 15 0.04 16.73 12.48
N GLU A 16 -1.20 17.08 12.12
CA GLU A 16 -2.40 16.49 12.74
C GLU A 16 -2.53 15.00 12.40
N ALA A 17 -2.30 14.63 11.13
CA ALA A 17 -2.33 13.23 10.72
C ALA A 17 -1.22 12.40 11.40
N ALA A 18 -0.03 12.98 11.56
CA ALA A 18 1.10 12.37 12.24
C ALA A 18 0.79 12.13 13.73
N ASP A 19 0.23 13.12 14.42
CA ASP A 19 -0.18 12.99 15.84
C ASP A 19 -1.22 11.88 16.02
N ILE A 20 -2.25 11.85 15.17
CA ILE A 20 -3.28 10.81 15.20
C ILE A 20 -2.68 9.42 14.96
N ILE A 21 -1.85 9.25 13.94
CA ILE A 21 -1.26 7.95 13.62
C ILE A 21 -0.37 7.47 14.77
N MET A 22 0.43 8.34 15.35
CA MET A 22 1.33 7.97 16.45
C MET A 22 0.56 7.61 17.72
N GLY A 23 -0.53 8.32 18.02
CA GLY A 23 -1.37 8.05 19.19
C GLY A 23 -2.25 6.79 19.05
N GLU A 24 -2.60 6.42 17.82
CA GLU A 24 -3.60 5.37 17.55
C GLU A 24 -3.03 4.14 16.82
N THR A 25 -1.71 3.96 16.68
CA THR A 25 -1.13 2.76 16.03
C THR A 25 0.18 2.32 16.67
N GLU A 26 0.45 1.01 16.67
CA GLU A 26 1.74 0.47 17.13
C GLU A 26 2.83 0.54 16.05
N LEU A 27 2.41 0.48 14.79
CA LEU A 27 3.28 0.68 13.63
C LEU A 27 2.87 1.98 12.92
N PRO A 28 3.43 3.13 13.32
CA PRO A 28 3.10 4.41 12.70
C PRO A 28 3.54 4.43 11.24
N ALA A 29 2.60 4.78 10.36
CA ALA A 29 2.86 4.96 8.94
C ALA A 29 3.05 6.44 8.61
N ILE A 30 4.01 6.77 7.74
CA ILE A 30 4.15 8.15 7.27
C ILE A 30 2.83 8.59 6.61
N PRO A 31 2.17 9.67 7.06
CA PRO A 31 0.90 10.09 6.52
C PRO A 31 0.94 10.39 5.01
N GLN A 32 -0.11 9.96 4.29
CA GLN A 32 -0.40 10.42 2.93
C GLN A 32 -1.71 11.22 2.95
N LEU A 33 -1.69 12.45 2.43
CA LEU A 33 -2.84 13.35 2.43
C LEU A 33 -3.24 13.76 1.00
N PRO A 34 -3.94 12.87 0.25
CA PRO A 34 -4.37 13.17 -1.11
C PRO A 34 -5.24 14.43 -1.26
N GLU A 35 -5.97 14.83 -0.21
CA GLU A 35 -6.82 16.03 -0.21
C GLU A 35 -6.01 17.35 -0.33
N ARG A 36 -4.69 17.32 -0.12
CA ARG A 36 -3.78 18.44 -0.42
C ARG A 36 -3.61 18.68 -1.93
N GLY A 37 -4.20 17.82 -2.76
CA GLY A 37 -4.27 17.96 -4.21
C GLY A 37 -3.08 17.36 -4.93
N LEU A 38 -2.91 17.77 -6.19
CA LEU A 38 -1.93 17.20 -7.10
C LEU A 38 -0.51 17.22 -6.52
N GLY A 39 0.17 16.07 -6.59
CA GLY A 39 1.49 15.85 -6.01
C GLY A 39 1.45 15.23 -4.62
N SER A 40 0.31 15.35 -3.91
CA SER A 40 0.08 14.65 -2.63
C SER A 40 -0.75 13.37 -2.81
N ASP A 41 -1.30 13.14 -4.00
CA ASP A 41 -1.88 11.87 -4.41
C ASP A 41 -0.81 10.76 -4.50
N ALA A 42 -1.24 9.50 -4.49
CA ALA A 42 -0.36 8.34 -4.44
C ALA A 42 0.65 8.31 -5.61
N VAL A 43 0.24 8.73 -6.81
CA VAL A 43 1.12 8.77 -7.99
C VAL A 43 2.14 9.89 -7.83
N GLY A 44 1.71 11.11 -7.51
CA GLY A 44 2.61 12.25 -7.30
C GLY A 44 3.64 12.00 -6.19
N ARG A 45 3.20 11.43 -5.07
CA ARG A 45 4.09 11.11 -3.95
C ARG A 45 5.11 10.03 -4.33
N THR A 46 4.68 8.96 -4.99
CA THR A 46 5.59 7.89 -5.44
C THR A 46 6.55 8.42 -6.50
N ALA A 47 6.06 9.25 -7.42
CA ALA A 47 6.86 9.91 -8.44
C ALA A 47 7.98 10.77 -7.85
N SER A 48 7.78 11.34 -6.66
CA SER A 48 8.82 12.10 -5.96
C SER A 48 10.01 11.26 -5.49
N MET A 49 9.85 9.94 -5.41
CA MET A 49 10.92 9.02 -5.04
C MET A 49 11.78 8.63 -6.25
N LEU A 50 11.32 8.87 -7.48
CA LEU A 50 12.02 8.46 -8.70
C LEU A 50 13.16 9.42 -9.02
N GLU A 51 14.40 8.96 -8.88
CA GLU A 51 15.57 9.80 -9.13
C GLU A 51 15.94 9.89 -10.62
N ALA A 52 15.80 8.78 -11.35
CA ALA A 52 16.21 8.72 -12.76
C ALA A 52 15.14 9.22 -13.74
N ILE A 53 13.88 9.29 -13.29
CA ILE A 53 12.73 9.59 -14.16
C ILE A 53 12.02 10.83 -13.67
N SER A 54 11.77 11.75 -14.60
CA SER A 54 10.97 12.95 -14.31
C SER A 54 9.51 12.72 -14.68
N ILE A 55 8.61 12.84 -13.70
CA ILE A 55 7.16 12.80 -13.93
C ILE A 55 6.58 14.19 -13.66
N ASP A 56 5.66 14.60 -14.52
CA ASP A 56 4.91 15.85 -14.38
C ASP A 56 3.43 15.64 -14.73
N ARG A 57 2.60 16.65 -14.46
CA ARG A 57 1.19 16.66 -14.87
C ARG A 57 1.09 16.65 -16.40
N GLY A 58 0.37 15.67 -16.92
CA GLY A 58 -0.12 15.67 -18.29
C GLY A 58 -1.54 16.27 -18.37
N PRO A 59 -2.12 16.31 -19.59
CA PRO A 59 -3.48 16.80 -19.81
C PRO A 59 -4.56 15.91 -19.17
N ARG A 60 -4.32 14.59 -19.10
CA ARG A 60 -5.28 13.58 -18.64
C ARG A 60 -4.76 12.78 -17.44
N SER A 61 -3.45 12.56 -17.39
CA SER A 61 -2.81 11.76 -16.36
C SER A 61 -1.42 12.28 -16.03
N TRP A 62 -0.74 11.67 -15.07
CA TRP A 62 0.69 11.90 -14.87
C TRP A 62 1.45 11.44 -16.11
N ARG A 63 2.56 12.11 -16.47
CA ARG A 63 3.30 11.83 -17.69
C ARG A 63 4.80 11.87 -17.45
N MET A 64 5.54 10.93 -18.04
CA MET A 64 7.00 10.97 -18.11
C MET A 64 7.46 12.16 -18.96
N THR A 65 8.50 12.83 -18.50
CA THR A 65 9.08 14.01 -19.15
C THR A 65 10.58 13.87 -19.22
N ALA A 66 11.21 14.48 -20.23
CA ALA A 66 12.65 14.38 -20.41
C ALA A 66 13.48 15.14 -19.35
N ARG A 67 12.87 16.13 -18.67
CA ARG A 67 13.54 16.94 -17.65
C ARG A 67 12.56 17.35 -16.55
N PRO A 68 13.03 17.48 -15.29
CA PRO A 68 12.19 17.95 -14.20
C PRO A 68 11.62 19.33 -14.48
N GLN A 69 10.32 19.48 -14.24
CA GLN A 69 9.61 20.75 -14.38
C GLN A 69 9.35 21.38 -13.01
N LEU A 70 8.67 22.54 -13.00
CA LEU A 70 8.34 23.24 -11.76
C LEU A 70 7.50 22.40 -10.81
N LEU A 71 6.50 21.65 -11.32
CA LEU A 71 5.68 20.81 -10.46
C LEU A 71 6.49 19.61 -9.94
N THR A 72 7.29 18.95 -10.78
CA THR A 72 8.20 17.87 -10.33
C THR A 72 9.03 18.31 -9.13
N ARG A 73 9.70 19.45 -9.22
CA ARG A 73 10.51 20.00 -8.12
C ARG A 73 9.67 20.31 -6.88
N ARG A 74 8.49 20.90 -7.06
CA ARG A 74 7.57 21.18 -5.94
C ARG A 74 7.11 19.92 -5.22
N THR A 75 6.93 18.81 -5.93
CA THR A 75 6.54 17.55 -5.33
C THR A 75 7.70 16.90 -4.58
N TRP A 76 8.95 17.05 -5.04
CA TRP A 76 10.16 16.68 -4.29
C TRP A 76 10.26 17.48 -2.99
N ASP A 77 10.23 18.82 -3.09
CA ASP A 77 10.27 19.72 -1.94
C ASP A 77 9.10 19.47 -0.97
N ARG A 78 7.95 18.97 -1.46
CA ARG A 78 6.81 18.63 -0.62
C ARG A 78 7.06 17.33 0.14
N LEU A 79 7.58 16.29 -0.50
CA LEU A 79 7.88 15.03 0.18
C LEU A 79 8.89 15.26 1.31
N GLU A 80 9.94 16.04 1.06
CA GLU A 80 10.95 16.39 2.07
C GLU A 80 10.31 17.13 3.27
N ARG A 81 9.54 18.20 2.99
CA ARG A 81 8.83 18.95 4.04
C ARG A 81 7.83 18.10 4.81
N ASP A 82 7.13 17.17 4.15
CA ASP A 82 6.19 16.28 4.83
C ASP A 82 6.93 15.38 5.83
N ILE A 83 8.15 14.90 5.49
CA ILE A 83 8.97 14.13 6.44
C ILE A 83 9.50 15.00 7.57
N ASP A 84 9.91 16.24 7.29
CA ASP A 84 10.33 17.20 8.32
C ASP A 84 9.18 17.46 9.32
N GLU A 85 7.97 17.74 8.84
CA GLU A 85 6.78 17.97 9.69
C GLU A 85 6.44 16.72 10.54
N VAL A 86 6.57 15.50 9.98
CA VAL A 86 6.38 14.26 10.75
C VAL A 86 7.46 14.14 11.83
N GLN A 87 8.71 14.46 11.50
CA GLN A 87 9.83 14.41 12.44
C GLN A 87 9.68 15.43 13.58
N GLU A 88 9.12 16.60 13.32
CA GLU A 88 8.79 17.59 14.36
C GLU A 88 7.77 17.05 15.37
N VAL A 89 6.80 16.22 14.93
CA VAL A 89 5.76 15.66 15.79
C VAL A 89 6.24 14.39 16.52
N TRP A 90 6.87 13.46 15.82
CA TRP A 90 7.28 12.17 16.38
C TRP A 90 8.64 12.20 17.09
N GLY A 91 9.44 13.24 16.83
CA GLY A 91 10.83 13.30 17.24
C GLY A 91 11.73 12.40 16.40
N GLU A 92 12.93 12.12 16.91
CA GLU A 92 13.99 11.43 16.17
C GLU A 92 14.11 9.94 16.54
N THR A 93 13.26 9.40 17.41
CA THR A 93 13.36 8.00 17.85
C THR A 93 12.01 7.32 17.83
N VAL A 94 11.74 6.62 16.74
CA VAL A 94 10.56 5.79 16.57
C VAL A 94 11.06 4.38 16.18
N PRO A 95 10.90 3.36 17.05
CA PRO A 95 11.56 2.06 16.86
C PRO A 95 11.24 1.37 15.53
N ARG A 96 9.99 1.49 15.07
CA ARG A 96 9.51 0.91 13.81
C ARG A 96 8.59 1.91 13.12
N ILE A 97 8.82 2.16 11.84
CA ILE A 97 8.02 3.09 11.03
C ILE A 97 7.68 2.43 9.72
N LYS A 98 6.47 2.65 9.23
CA LYS A 98 6.07 2.19 7.92
C LYS A 98 6.12 3.32 6.89
N VAL A 99 6.70 3.02 5.74
CA VAL A 99 6.63 3.84 4.52
C VAL A 99 5.86 3.10 3.46
N GLN A 100 5.25 3.83 2.54
CA GLN A 100 4.44 3.22 1.48
C GLN A 100 4.50 4.01 0.19
N ALA A 101 4.46 3.28 -0.92
CA ALA A 101 4.52 3.78 -2.29
C ALA A 101 3.63 2.93 -3.19
N LEU A 102 3.20 3.47 -4.33
CA LEU A 102 2.59 2.63 -5.37
C LEU A 102 3.61 1.62 -5.88
N GLY A 103 3.15 0.40 -6.12
CA GLY A 103 3.93 -0.64 -6.77
C GLY A 103 4.12 -0.37 -8.27
N PRO A 104 5.06 -1.09 -8.90
CA PRO A 104 5.47 -0.86 -10.30
C PRO A 104 4.31 -0.96 -11.30
N TRP A 105 3.36 -1.88 -11.11
CA TRP A 105 2.27 -2.11 -12.06
C TRP A 105 1.25 -0.98 -12.03
N SER A 106 0.79 -0.61 -10.83
CA SER A 106 -0.15 0.48 -10.64
C SER A 106 0.45 1.83 -10.97
N LEU A 107 1.75 2.03 -10.70
CA LEU A 107 2.46 3.24 -11.09
C LEU A 107 2.55 3.35 -12.63
N ALA A 108 2.96 2.29 -13.31
CA ALA A 108 3.05 2.25 -14.78
C ALA A 108 1.69 2.40 -15.47
N ALA A 109 0.62 1.83 -14.89
CA ALA A 109 -0.74 1.99 -15.40
C ALA A 109 -1.28 3.42 -15.21
N SER A 110 -0.73 4.17 -14.25
CA SER A 110 -1.16 5.54 -13.92
C SER A 110 -0.36 6.63 -14.62
N ILE A 111 0.70 6.28 -15.37
CA ILE A 111 1.59 7.25 -16.03
C ILE A 111 1.54 7.07 -17.55
N GLU A 112 1.51 8.18 -18.27
CA GLU A 112 1.61 8.26 -19.72
C GLU A 112 3.05 8.55 -20.17
N LEU A 113 3.40 8.06 -21.35
CA LEU A 113 4.58 8.45 -22.12
C LEU A 113 4.32 9.78 -22.86
N SER A 114 5.35 10.30 -23.52
CA SER A 114 5.26 11.58 -24.23
C SER A 114 4.26 11.59 -25.38
N ASP A 115 3.98 10.41 -25.97
CA ASP A 115 3.02 10.16 -27.04
C ASP A 115 1.58 9.85 -26.56
N GLY A 116 1.37 9.80 -25.24
CA GLY A 116 0.07 9.56 -24.60
C GLY A 116 -0.24 8.09 -24.31
N HIS A 117 0.59 7.14 -24.75
CA HIS A 117 0.45 5.74 -24.35
C HIS A 117 0.80 5.55 -22.87
N ARG A 118 0.26 4.52 -22.20
CA ARG A 118 0.67 4.21 -20.81
C ARG A 118 2.09 3.63 -20.80
N VAL A 119 2.84 3.89 -19.74
CA VAL A 119 4.18 3.30 -19.54
C VAL A 119 4.12 1.78 -19.63
N LEU A 120 3.03 1.17 -19.16
CA LEU A 120 2.79 -0.28 -19.24
C LEU A 120 2.86 -0.86 -20.68
N THR A 121 2.64 -0.04 -21.71
CA THR A 121 2.71 -0.49 -23.12
C THR A 121 4.12 -0.59 -23.69
N ASP A 122 5.10 0.05 -23.05
CA ASP A 122 6.51 0.02 -23.46
C ASP A 122 7.34 -0.73 -22.42
N ARG A 123 7.86 -1.89 -22.81
CA ARG A 123 8.65 -2.74 -21.90
C ARG A 123 9.93 -2.08 -21.42
N GLY A 124 10.58 -1.26 -22.25
CA GLY A 124 11.79 -0.53 -21.88
C GLY A 124 11.49 0.54 -20.86
N ALA A 125 10.45 1.34 -21.10
CA ALA A 125 10.01 2.38 -20.16
C ALA A 125 9.51 1.77 -18.84
N PHE A 126 8.82 0.64 -18.88
CA PHE A 126 8.39 -0.10 -17.69
C PHE A 126 9.59 -0.58 -16.86
N SER A 127 10.59 -1.20 -17.51
CA SER A 127 11.81 -1.67 -16.82
C SER A 127 12.54 -0.52 -16.15
N GLU A 128 12.73 0.60 -16.87
CA GLU A 128 13.37 1.80 -16.33
C GLU A 128 12.57 2.38 -15.14
N LEU A 129 11.23 2.40 -15.24
CA LEU A 129 10.35 2.84 -14.15
C LEU A 129 10.48 1.96 -12.92
N ALA A 130 10.44 0.63 -13.09
CA ALA A 130 10.54 -0.32 -12.00
C ALA A 130 11.91 -0.25 -11.30
N GLU A 131 13.00 -0.12 -12.06
CA GLU A 131 14.35 0.04 -11.52
C GLU A 131 14.50 1.36 -10.75
N SER A 132 14.00 2.47 -11.31
CA SER A 132 14.02 3.78 -10.66
C SER A 132 13.19 3.79 -9.38
N LEU A 133 12.01 3.13 -9.39
CA LEU A 133 11.16 2.99 -8.21
C LEU A 133 11.85 2.17 -7.11
N LEU A 134 12.47 1.04 -7.46
CA LEU A 134 13.18 0.20 -6.50
C LEU A 134 14.31 0.98 -5.82
N TYR A 135 15.14 1.67 -6.61
CA TYR A 135 16.23 2.48 -6.07
C TYR A 135 15.71 3.62 -5.19
N GLY A 136 14.72 4.36 -5.69
CA GLY A 136 14.12 5.50 -4.99
C GLY A 136 13.44 5.11 -3.67
N LEU A 137 12.72 3.99 -3.66
CA LEU A 137 12.07 3.47 -2.46
C LEU A 137 13.08 3.05 -1.39
N ARG A 138 14.19 2.39 -1.80
CA ARG A 138 15.30 2.05 -0.90
C ARG A 138 15.99 3.28 -0.33
N ALA A 139 16.22 4.30 -1.15
CA ALA A 139 16.78 5.57 -0.71
C ALA A 139 15.84 6.28 0.28
N HIS A 140 14.53 6.32 0.00
CA HIS A 140 13.52 6.89 0.88
C HIS A 140 13.45 6.14 2.23
N ALA A 141 13.41 4.81 2.21
CA ALA A 141 13.41 4.00 3.41
C ALA A 141 14.69 4.22 4.25
N ALA A 142 15.86 4.31 3.62
CA ALA A 142 17.12 4.61 4.30
C ALA A 142 17.12 6.02 4.93
N ASP A 143 16.56 7.02 4.25
CA ASP A 143 16.44 8.37 4.78
C ASP A 143 15.52 8.43 6.01
N VAL A 144 14.35 7.77 5.95
CA VAL A 144 13.42 7.65 7.08
C VAL A 144 14.09 6.90 8.24
N ALA A 145 14.74 5.75 7.99
CA ALA A 145 15.45 5.01 9.03
C ALA A 145 16.51 5.87 9.74
N ARG A 146 17.24 6.68 8.97
CA ARG A 146 18.25 7.61 9.49
C ARG A 146 17.65 8.73 10.35
N ARG A 147 16.54 9.33 9.91
CA ARG A 147 15.88 10.45 10.61
C ARG A 147 15.25 10.06 11.94
N PHE A 148 14.73 8.84 12.02
CA PHE A 148 13.95 8.37 13.17
C PHE A 148 14.65 7.27 14.00
N HIS A 149 15.90 6.93 13.68
CA HIS A 149 16.70 5.91 14.36
C HIS A 149 15.94 4.58 14.57
N GLY A 150 15.21 4.17 13.54
CA GLY A 150 14.25 3.07 13.58
C GLY A 150 14.35 2.11 12.40
N GLU A 151 13.75 0.94 12.57
CA GLU A 151 13.52 0.01 11.48
C GLU A 151 12.40 0.52 10.57
N VAL A 152 12.59 0.44 9.25
CA VAL A 152 11.58 0.84 8.28
C VAL A 152 10.93 -0.39 7.67
N VAL A 153 9.61 -0.41 7.71
CA VAL A 153 8.74 -1.39 7.09
C VAL A 153 8.20 -0.81 5.78
N VAL A 154 8.33 -1.54 4.68
CA VAL A 154 7.99 -1.05 3.34
C VAL A 154 6.70 -1.70 2.85
N GLN A 155 5.74 -0.87 2.44
CA GLN A 155 4.50 -1.29 1.79
C GLN A 155 4.47 -0.85 0.32
N LEU A 156 4.12 -1.78 -0.56
CA LEU A 156 3.74 -1.51 -1.94
C LEU A 156 2.23 -1.55 -2.12
N ASP A 157 1.67 -0.50 -2.69
CA ASP A 157 0.25 -0.40 -3.02
C ASP A 157 0.03 -0.68 -4.51
N GLU A 158 -0.71 -1.75 -4.80
CA GLU A 158 -1.02 -2.24 -6.14
C GLU A 158 -2.55 -2.26 -6.43
N PRO A 159 -3.26 -1.12 -6.29
CA PRO A 159 -4.72 -1.07 -6.45
C PRO A 159 -5.20 -1.39 -7.88
N LEU A 160 -4.38 -1.18 -8.91
CA LEU A 160 -4.74 -1.42 -10.31
C LEU A 160 -4.32 -2.80 -10.82
N LEU A 161 -3.66 -3.62 -9.99
CA LEU A 161 -3.06 -4.87 -10.42
C LEU A 161 -4.08 -5.88 -10.98
N ALA A 162 -5.28 -5.92 -10.41
CA ALA A 162 -6.35 -6.77 -10.92
C ALA A 162 -6.81 -6.38 -12.33
N ASP A 163 -6.73 -5.10 -12.68
CA ASP A 163 -7.05 -4.62 -14.03
C ASP A 163 -5.87 -4.80 -14.99
N VAL A 164 -4.63 -4.67 -14.51
CA VAL A 164 -3.41 -4.97 -15.28
C VAL A 164 -3.38 -6.44 -15.69
N ILE A 165 -3.57 -7.36 -14.74
CA ILE A 165 -3.57 -8.80 -15.01
C ILE A 165 -4.71 -9.19 -15.96
N ALA A 166 -5.86 -8.55 -15.86
CA ALA A 166 -7.00 -8.84 -16.70
C ALA A 166 -7.02 -8.11 -18.05
N GLY A 167 -6.05 -7.22 -18.33
CA GLY A 167 -6.02 -6.41 -19.54
C GLY A 167 -7.18 -5.41 -19.63
N ARG A 168 -7.57 -4.83 -18.51
CA ARG A 168 -8.67 -3.84 -18.40
C ARG A 168 -8.20 -2.40 -18.28
N ILE A 169 -6.89 -2.15 -18.34
CA ILE A 169 -6.35 -0.78 -18.34
C ILE A 169 -6.65 -0.13 -19.69
N PRO A 170 -7.29 1.06 -19.71
CA PRO A 170 -7.57 1.77 -20.94
C PRO A 170 -6.29 2.12 -21.71
N GLY A 171 -6.34 1.97 -23.03
CA GLY A 171 -5.30 2.43 -23.96
C GLY A 171 -5.40 3.94 -24.25
N THR A 172 -4.82 4.36 -25.38
CA THR A 172 -4.86 5.78 -25.81
C THR A 172 -6.23 6.24 -26.31
N THR A 173 -7.07 5.28 -26.73
CA THR A 173 -8.44 5.54 -27.17
C THR A 173 -9.42 4.75 -26.31
N ASP A 174 -10.66 5.22 -26.21
CA ASP A 174 -11.71 4.57 -25.41
C ASP A 174 -12.09 3.16 -25.91
N PHE A 175 -11.58 2.76 -27.09
CA PHE A 175 -11.84 1.46 -27.74
C PHE A 175 -10.67 0.48 -27.65
N ASP A 176 -9.56 0.89 -27.03
CA ASP A 176 -8.36 0.06 -26.90
C ASP A 176 -8.05 -0.23 -25.43
N THR A 177 -7.54 -1.42 -25.15
CA THR A 177 -7.15 -1.87 -23.81
C THR A 177 -5.77 -2.45 -23.87
N ILE A 178 -4.96 -2.15 -22.86
CA ILE A 178 -3.61 -2.70 -22.75
C ILE A 178 -3.71 -4.22 -22.53
N PRO A 179 -2.89 -5.02 -23.24
CA PRO A 179 -2.90 -6.48 -23.08
C PRO A 179 -2.71 -6.92 -21.63
N ALA A 180 -3.39 -8.01 -21.27
CA ALA A 180 -3.26 -8.68 -19.99
C ALA A 180 -1.80 -9.05 -19.68
N VAL A 181 -1.39 -8.81 -18.44
CA VAL A 181 -0.09 -9.26 -17.91
C VAL A 181 -0.29 -10.62 -17.23
N PRO A 182 0.49 -11.65 -17.58
CA PRO A 182 0.45 -12.93 -16.88
C PRO A 182 0.79 -12.77 -15.38
N ASP A 183 0.06 -13.48 -14.52
CA ASP A 183 0.28 -13.46 -13.06
C ASP A 183 1.73 -13.75 -12.66
N GLU A 184 2.40 -14.68 -13.35
CA GLU A 184 3.81 -15.03 -13.11
C GLU A 184 4.75 -13.83 -13.33
N VAL A 185 4.55 -13.09 -14.43
CA VAL A 185 5.33 -11.88 -14.73
C VAL A 185 5.06 -10.80 -13.68
N ALA A 186 3.79 -10.67 -13.25
CA ALA A 186 3.43 -9.73 -12.20
C ALA A 186 4.10 -10.05 -10.87
N LEU A 187 4.07 -11.32 -10.46
CA LEU A 187 4.70 -11.84 -9.26
C LEU A 187 6.22 -11.66 -9.29
N GLU A 188 6.89 -12.08 -10.37
CA GLU A 188 8.34 -11.96 -10.53
C GLU A 188 8.81 -10.50 -10.34
N GLN A 189 8.10 -9.55 -10.94
CA GLN A 189 8.45 -8.14 -10.83
C GLN A 189 8.26 -7.59 -9.41
N LEU A 190 7.23 -8.05 -8.69
CA LEU A 190 6.96 -7.61 -7.31
C LEU A 190 7.97 -8.20 -6.32
N LEU A 191 8.40 -9.44 -6.51
CA LEU A 191 9.38 -10.11 -5.64
C LEU A 191 10.73 -9.36 -5.57
N VAL A 192 11.12 -8.65 -6.63
CA VAL A 192 12.35 -7.85 -6.67
C VAL A 192 12.38 -6.75 -5.60
N PHE A 193 11.22 -6.28 -5.14
CA PHE A 193 11.12 -5.20 -4.17
C PHE A 193 11.36 -5.65 -2.73
N GLU A 194 11.24 -6.95 -2.43
CA GLU A 194 11.41 -7.50 -1.08
C GLU A 194 10.54 -6.76 -0.04
N ALA A 195 9.32 -6.39 -0.42
CA ALA A 195 8.43 -5.58 0.42
C ALA A 195 7.90 -6.37 1.63
N ASP A 196 7.73 -5.69 2.76
CA ASP A 196 7.10 -6.28 3.94
C ASP A 196 5.59 -6.45 3.74
N TYR A 197 4.98 -5.46 3.09
CA TYR A 197 3.55 -5.43 2.80
C TYR A 197 3.27 -5.24 1.31
N LEU A 198 2.39 -6.06 0.76
CA LEU A 198 1.80 -5.83 -0.56
C LEU A 198 0.29 -5.62 -0.39
N HIS A 199 -0.20 -4.43 -0.68
CA HIS A 199 -1.62 -4.11 -0.65
C HIS A 199 -2.21 -4.15 -2.05
N ALA A 200 -3.10 -5.12 -2.31
CA ALA A 200 -3.72 -5.30 -3.60
C ALA A 200 -5.14 -5.91 -3.47
N PRO A 201 -5.96 -5.87 -4.54
CA PRO A 201 -7.15 -6.70 -4.62
C PRO A 201 -6.80 -8.19 -4.40
N PRO A 202 -7.75 -9.04 -3.96
CA PRO A 202 -7.47 -10.42 -3.50
C PRO A 202 -7.06 -11.38 -4.64
N LEU A 203 -5.82 -11.19 -5.11
CA LEU A 203 -5.14 -11.93 -6.16
C LEU A 203 -4.15 -12.89 -5.53
N TRP A 204 -4.61 -14.09 -5.20
CA TRP A 204 -3.83 -15.08 -4.44
C TRP A 204 -2.57 -15.56 -5.16
N SER A 205 -2.52 -15.48 -6.49
CA SER A 205 -1.36 -15.82 -7.31
C SER A 205 -0.16 -14.89 -7.09
N VAL A 206 -0.41 -13.63 -6.74
CA VAL A 206 0.64 -12.61 -6.48
C VAL A 206 0.80 -12.29 -5.00
N ALA A 207 -0.10 -12.77 -4.14
CA ALA A 207 -0.05 -12.58 -2.69
C ALA A 207 1.30 -12.97 -2.04
N PRO A 208 2.04 -14.01 -2.50
CA PRO A 208 3.35 -14.35 -1.95
C PRO A 208 4.48 -13.36 -2.26
N ALA A 209 4.23 -12.28 -2.99
CA ALA A 209 5.27 -11.32 -3.38
C ALA A 209 5.82 -10.45 -2.23
N ALA A 210 5.22 -10.52 -1.04
CA ALA A 210 5.63 -9.78 0.15
C ALA A 210 5.50 -10.64 1.41
N THR A 211 6.12 -10.21 2.51
CA THR A 211 6.04 -10.91 3.80
C THR A 211 4.60 -11.05 4.30
N THR A 212 3.78 -10.01 4.11
CA THR A 212 2.36 -9.98 4.47
C THR A 212 1.53 -9.39 3.34
N PHE A 213 0.53 -10.14 2.86
CA PHE A 213 -0.39 -9.67 1.84
C PHE A 213 -1.55 -8.89 2.47
N LEU A 214 -1.84 -7.68 2.01
CA LEU A 214 -2.90 -6.82 2.52
C LEU A 214 -4.06 -6.77 1.52
N THR A 215 -5.27 -7.04 1.99
CA THR A 215 -6.48 -6.93 1.17
C THR A 215 -7.71 -6.64 2.02
N ASP A 216 -8.78 -6.16 1.40
CA ASP A 216 -10.01 -5.83 2.14
C ASP A 216 -10.72 -7.11 2.58
N PHE A 217 -11.17 -7.15 3.84
CA PHE A 217 -11.91 -8.30 4.36
C PHE A 217 -13.25 -8.48 3.64
N ARG A 218 -13.88 -7.35 3.29
CA ARG A 218 -15.14 -7.33 2.57
C ARG A 218 -14.96 -7.89 1.16
N GLY A 219 -15.76 -8.87 0.80
CA GLY A 219 -15.70 -9.52 -0.52
C GLY A 219 -14.94 -10.84 -0.52
N LEU A 220 -14.32 -11.23 0.61
CA LEU A 220 -13.65 -12.52 0.74
C LEU A 220 -14.61 -13.70 1.00
N GLU A 221 -15.93 -13.48 1.01
CA GLU A 221 -16.93 -14.51 1.34
C GLU A 221 -17.27 -15.45 0.17
N THR A 222 -16.74 -15.17 -1.02
CA THR A 222 -16.95 -16.00 -2.21
C THR A 222 -16.14 -17.29 -2.15
N PRO A 223 -16.59 -18.40 -2.75
CA PRO A 223 -15.84 -19.67 -2.73
C PRO A 223 -14.38 -19.53 -3.18
N ARG A 224 -14.14 -18.77 -4.26
CA ARG A 224 -12.78 -18.50 -4.77
C ARG A 224 -11.88 -17.84 -3.73
N HIS A 225 -12.40 -16.89 -2.94
CA HIS A 225 -11.62 -16.18 -1.94
C HIS A 225 -11.46 -16.97 -0.64
N LEU A 226 -12.44 -17.79 -0.29
CA LEU A 226 -12.34 -18.74 0.82
C LEU A 226 -11.25 -19.78 0.56
N ASP A 227 -11.26 -20.39 -0.63
CA ASP A 227 -10.27 -21.39 -1.03
C ASP A 227 -8.86 -20.77 -1.09
N GLY A 228 -8.73 -19.62 -1.76
CA GLY A 228 -7.43 -18.95 -1.89
C GLY A 228 -6.86 -18.43 -0.57
N LEU A 229 -7.71 -17.92 0.34
CA LEU A 229 -7.27 -17.56 1.69
C LEU A 229 -6.81 -18.81 2.47
N GLY A 230 -7.58 -19.90 2.37
CA GLY A 230 -7.22 -21.17 3.01
C GLY A 230 -5.87 -21.70 2.52
N GLU A 231 -5.64 -21.71 1.21
CA GLU A 231 -4.37 -22.11 0.61
C GLU A 231 -3.21 -21.21 1.04
N HIS A 232 -3.41 -19.88 1.03
CA HIS A 232 -2.41 -18.89 1.45
C HIS A 232 -1.99 -19.09 2.92
N LEU A 233 -2.95 -19.32 3.80
CA LEU A 233 -2.69 -19.59 5.23
C LEU A 233 -2.03 -20.95 5.45
N ASN A 234 -2.45 -21.99 4.73
CA ASN A 234 -1.87 -23.33 4.83
C ASN A 234 -0.42 -23.37 4.33
N ALA A 235 -0.06 -22.54 3.36
CA ALA A 235 1.32 -22.32 2.93
C ALA A 235 2.16 -21.58 3.99
N GLY A 236 1.54 -21.10 5.08
CA GLY A 236 2.22 -20.41 6.16
C GLY A 236 2.54 -18.96 5.83
N HIS A 237 1.80 -18.32 4.92
CA HIS A 237 1.94 -16.89 4.67
C HIS A 237 1.14 -16.04 5.67
N ARG A 238 1.47 -14.75 5.75
CA ARG A 238 0.74 -13.77 6.56
C ARG A 238 -0.26 -13.00 5.69
N ILE A 239 -1.33 -12.51 6.32
CA ILE A 239 -2.32 -11.65 5.68
C ILE A 239 -2.67 -10.47 6.59
N GLY A 240 -2.90 -9.30 6.02
CA GLY A 240 -3.52 -8.18 6.71
C GLY A 240 -4.88 -7.89 6.10
N LEU A 241 -5.88 -7.66 6.94
CA LEU A 241 -7.26 -7.48 6.51
C LEU A 241 -7.78 -6.07 6.76
N GLY A 242 -8.26 -5.45 5.69
CA GLY A 242 -8.91 -4.15 5.72
C GLY A 242 -10.31 -4.24 6.34
N LEU A 243 -10.54 -3.48 7.41
CA LEU A 243 -11.81 -3.40 8.14
C LEU A 243 -12.43 -2.00 8.04
N GLU A 244 -13.73 -1.86 8.23
CA GLU A 244 -14.37 -0.53 8.25
C GLU A 244 -13.98 0.27 9.49
N GLY A 245 -13.61 -0.40 10.59
CA GLY A 245 -13.25 0.25 11.87
C GLY A 245 -14.47 0.88 12.54
N SER A 246 -15.60 0.19 12.46
CA SER A 246 -16.90 0.70 12.92
C SER A 246 -17.33 0.14 14.27
N ASP A 247 -17.06 -1.15 14.50
CA ASP A 247 -17.33 -1.91 15.73
C ASP A 247 -16.28 -3.02 15.88
N ALA A 248 -15.33 -2.80 16.80
CA ALA A 248 -14.21 -3.69 17.01
C ALA A 248 -14.60 -5.12 17.40
N ARG A 249 -15.67 -5.28 18.21
CA ARG A 249 -16.09 -6.60 18.68
C ARG A 249 -16.80 -7.37 17.58
N ALA A 250 -17.68 -6.70 16.84
CA ALA A 250 -18.38 -7.31 15.72
C ALA A 250 -17.40 -7.74 14.62
N GLU A 251 -16.41 -6.90 14.31
CA GLU A 251 -15.37 -7.20 13.31
C GLU A 251 -14.47 -8.37 13.76
N ALA A 252 -14.07 -8.43 15.04
CA ALA A 252 -13.31 -9.56 15.59
C ALA A 252 -14.08 -10.89 15.48
N ILE A 253 -15.38 -10.90 15.84
CA ILE A 253 -16.24 -12.09 15.72
C ILE A 253 -16.40 -12.50 14.25
N ALA A 254 -16.54 -11.53 13.35
CA ALA A 254 -16.67 -11.80 11.91
C ALA A 254 -15.40 -12.47 11.36
N LEU A 255 -14.22 -12.01 11.76
CA LEU A 255 -12.93 -12.62 11.41
C LEU A 255 -12.82 -14.05 11.95
N ALA A 256 -13.12 -14.28 13.24
CA ALA A 256 -13.08 -15.61 13.83
C ALA A 256 -14.01 -16.60 13.12
N ARG A 257 -15.25 -16.19 12.85
CA ARG A 257 -16.22 -16.99 12.07
C ARG A 257 -15.75 -17.27 10.64
N HIS A 258 -15.00 -16.34 10.04
CA HIS A 258 -14.46 -16.54 8.71
C HIS A 258 -13.42 -17.66 8.70
N LEU A 259 -12.55 -17.74 9.71
CA LEU A 259 -11.61 -18.86 9.87
C LEU A 259 -12.32 -20.19 10.12
N ASP A 260 -13.35 -20.20 10.99
CA ASP A 260 -14.16 -21.40 11.22
C ASP A 260 -14.75 -21.94 9.92
N ARG A 261 -15.21 -21.05 9.04
CA ARG A 261 -15.81 -21.40 7.75
C ARG A 261 -14.82 -22.02 6.76
N ILE A 262 -13.56 -21.59 6.78
CA ILE A 262 -12.49 -22.19 5.96
C ILE A 262 -11.78 -23.36 6.66
N GLY A 263 -12.26 -23.75 7.85
CA GLY A 263 -11.72 -24.87 8.63
C GLY A 263 -10.33 -24.60 9.21
N MET A 264 -9.95 -23.33 9.39
CA MET A 264 -8.64 -22.95 9.90
C MET A 264 -8.66 -22.73 11.42
N PRO A 265 -7.57 -23.11 12.13
CA PRO A 265 -7.45 -22.89 13.56
C PRO A 265 -7.41 -21.39 13.89
N ARG A 266 -8.17 -20.97 14.92
CA ARG A 266 -8.30 -19.56 15.30
C ARG A 266 -7.01 -18.98 15.87
N GLU A 267 -6.10 -19.82 16.33
CA GLU A 267 -4.75 -19.44 16.78
C GLU A 267 -3.98 -18.69 15.68
N LEU A 268 -4.29 -18.95 14.40
CA LEU A 268 -3.69 -18.21 13.29
C LEU A 268 -4.01 -16.72 13.33
N LEU A 269 -5.13 -16.29 13.93
CA LEU A 269 -5.48 -14.86 14.07
C LEU A 269 -4.41 -14.10 14.85
N VAL A 270 -3.74 -14.74 15.80
CA VAL A 270 -2.71 -14.08 16.61
C VAL A 270 -1.40 -13.92 15.83
N ASP A 271 -1.02 -14.98 15.11
CA ASP A 271 0.32 -15.10 14.54
C ASP A 271 0.40 -14.70 13.06
N ARG A 272 -0.69 -14.83 12.30
CA ARG A 272 -0.69 -14.70 10.83
C ARG A 272 -1.50 -13.53 10.31
N PHE A 273 -2.28 -12.89 11.17
CA PHE A 273 -3.16 -11.80 10.77
C PHE A 273 -2.65 -10.46 11.30
N ASP A 274 -2.78 -9.44 10.47
CA ASP A 274 -2.75 -8.03 10.85
C ASP A 274 -4.07 -7.37 10.42
N VAL A 275 -4.38 -6.19 10.94
CA VAL A 275 -5.63 -5.48 10.61
C VAL A 275 -5.35 -3.99 10.38
N TYR A 276 -6.07 -3.40 9.44
CA TYR A 276 -5.97 -1.95 9.15
C TYR A 276 -7.36 -1.40 8.76
N PRO A 277 -7.64 -0.11 8.94
CA PRO A 277 -8.90 0.46 8.48
C PRO A 277 -8.83 0.75 6.97
N VAL A 278 -9.87 0.34 6.21
CA VAL A 278 -10.01 0.65 4.78
C VAL A 278 -10.03 2.16 4.54
N LYS A 279 -10.67 2.90 5.46
CA LYS A 279 -10.64 4.38 5.51
C LYS A 279 -10.14 4.84 6.87
N ALA A 280 -8.97 5.44 6.89
CA ALA A 280 -8.35 5.87 8.13
C ALA A 280 -8.98 7.15 8.68
N SER A 281 -9.13 7.18 9.99
CA SER A 281 -9.54 8.30 10.84
C SER A 281 -9.10 7.95 12.26
N ALA A 282 -9.05 8.92 13.17
CA ALA A 282 -8.71 8.62 14.58
C ALA A 282 -9.62 7.52 15.17
N ARG A 283 -10.92 7.57 14.87
CA ARG A 283 -11.89 6.56 15.34
C ARG A 283 -11.65 5.18 14.73
N SER A 284 -11.44 5.09 13.42
CA SER A 284 -11.29 3.79 12.76
C SER A 284 -9.94 3.14 13.06
N LEU A 285 -8.86 3.93 13.20
CA LEU A 285 -7.56 3.45 13.67
C LEU A 285 -7.67 2.85 15.08
N ARG A 286 -8.30 3.57 16.01
CA ARG A 286 -8.58 3.07 17.35
C ARG A 286 -9.38 1.77 17.33
N SER A 287 -10.48 1.74 16.57
CA SER A 287 -11.34 0.56 16.47
C SER A 287 -10.57 -0.66 15.96
N VAL A 288 -9.69 -0.49 14.99
CA VAL A 288 -8.90 -1.59 14.44
C VAL A 288 -7.85 -2.09 15.45
N ASN A 289 -7.21 -1.20 16.22
CA ASN A 289 -6.34 -1.63 17.32
C ASN A 289 -7.10 -2.37 18.41
N GLU A 290 -8.29 -1.90 18.77
CA GLU A 290 -9.16 -2.61 19.71
C GLU A 290 -9.53 -4.01 19.18
N THR A 291 -9.79 -4.13 17.88
CA THR A 291 -10.04 -5.42 17.20
C THR A 291 -8.83 -6.35 17.34
N ALA A 292 -7.62 -5.85 17.04
CA ALA A 292 -6.38 -6.61 17.20
C ALA A 292 -6.16 -7.07 18.65
N GLY A 293 -6.47 -6.21 19.63
CA GLY A 293 -6.39 -6.53 21.05
C GLY A 293 -7.44 -7.53 21.53
N ILE A 294 -8.63 -7.56 20.92
CA ILE A 294 -9.65 -8.59 21.19
C ILE A 294 -9.18 -9.93 20.63
N LEU A 295 -8.73 -9.96 19.37
CA LEU A 295 -8.25 -11.18 18.71
C LEU A 295 -7.04 -11.78 19.43
N THR A 296 -6.11 -10.94 19.90
CA THR A 296 -4.91 -11.42 20.62
C THR A 296 -5.24 -12.04 21.98
N ARG A 297 -6.27 -11.54 22.68
CA ARG A 297 -6.65 -12.03 24.02
C ARG A 297 -7.65 -13.18 23.99
N ASP A 298 -8.60 -13.14 23.05
CA ASP A 298 -9.81 -13.96 23.09
C ASP A 298 -9.95 -14.87 21.85
N ALA A 299 -8.92 -15.06 21.00
CA ALA A 299 -9.02 -15.85 19.75
C ALA A 299 -9.69 -17.24 19.93
N GLY A 300 -9.44 -17.91 21.06
CA GLY A 300 -10.06 -19.21 21.36
C GLY A 300 -11.52 -19.15 21.82
N ASP A 301 -11.97 -18.02 22.36
CA ASP A 301 -13.24 -17.86 23.09
C ASP A 301 -14.31 -17.04 22.34
N LEU A 302 -14.02 -16.57 21.11
CA LEU A 302 -14.87 -15.68 20.30
C LEU A 302 -16.10 -16.32 19.60
#